data_AF-A0A7C5K2Q3-F1
#
_entry.id   AF-A0A7C5K2Q3-F1
#
_cell.length_a   1.000
_cell.length_b   1.000
_cell.length_c   1.000
_cell.angle_alpha   90.00
_cell.angle_beta   90.00
_cell.angle_gamma   90.00
#
_symmetry.space_group_name_H-M   'P 1'
#
loop_
_entity.id
_entity.type
_entity.pdbx_description
1 polymer ?
#
loop_
_entity_poly.entity_id
_entity_poly.type
_entity_poly.pdbx_seq_one_letter_code
_entity_poly.pdbx_strand_id
1 'polypeptide(L)'
;PGTYTTANLLLRLYEPKIKKTVQMPFDQIMPAITKGEVDCGVIIHEARFTYPDYGLREVVDLGEWWEEETGHLIPLGAIIAKRAYDRDFIHKIDHWLKESIEYALKRRREPMEYIRAHANEMDEETICRHINLYVNKYTLEIGKEGTRSIKHLMEMGEEKGLIPYTEKPLFIE
;
A
#
# COMPACT_ATOMS: atom_id res chain seq x y z
N PRO A 1 4.87 10.09 3.30
CA PRO A 1 5.42 9.40 2.10
C PRO A 1 5.23 10.26 0.83
N GLY A 2 5.53 9.74 -0.37
CA GLY A 2 5.52 10.51 -1.62
C GLY A 2 4.11 10.93 -2.10
N THR A 3 4.05 11.95 -2.97
CA THR A 3 2.79 12.55 -3.48
C THR A 3 1.83 11.56 -4.10
N TYR A 4 2.32 10.60 -4.89
CA TYR A 4 1.49 9.66 -5.66
C TYR A 4 1.26 8.32 -4.95
N THR A 5 1.50 8.29 -3.63
CA THR A 5 1.18 7.09 -2.82
C THR A 5 -0.30 7.07 -2.47
N THR A 6 -0.89 5.87 -2.37
CA THR A 6 -2.25 5.70 -1.84
C THR A 6 -2.40 6.33 -0.46
N ALA A 7 -1.40 6.20 0.41
CA ALA A 7 -1.43 6.81 1.75
C ALA A 7 -1.59 8.34 1.70
N ASN A 8 -0.93 9.03 0.77
CA ASN A 8 -1.13 10.47 0.58
C ASN A 8 -2.49 10.80 -0.06
N LEU A 9 -2.98 9.95 -0.98
CA LEU A 9 -4.33 10.11 -1.54
C LEU A 9 -5.39 10.02 -0.43
N LEU A 10 -5.28 9.02 0.45
CA LEU A 10 -6.19 8.84 1.58
C LEU A 10 -6.14 9.99 2.57
N LEU A 11 -4.95 10.49 2.92
CA LEU A 11 -4.83 11.70 3.75
C LEU A 11 -5.62 12.87 3.14
N ARG A 12 -5.47 13.10 1.83
CA ARG A 12 -6.16 14.19 1.13
C ARG A 12 -7.66 13.97 1.01
N LEU A 13 -8.13 12.72 0.98
CA LEU A 13 -9.53 12.37 0.99
C LEU A 13 -10.15 12.55 2.39
N TYR A 14 -9.43 12.16 3.44
CA TYR A 14 -9.81 12.24 4.86
C TYR A 14 -9.89 13.69 5.35
N GLU A 15 -8.82 14.47 5.17
CA GLU A 15 -8.78 15.87 5.63
C GLU A 15 -8.28 16.81 4.51
N PRO A 16 -9.19 17.27 3.64
CA PRO A 16 -8.86 18.17 2.53
C PRO A 16 -8.30 19.53 2.95
N LYS A 17 -8.44 19.94 4.22
CA LYS A 17 -7.91 21.21 4.74
C LYS A 17 -6.40 21.18 4.98
N ILE A 18 -5.78 20.00 5.05
CA ILE A 18 -4.32 19.89 5.13
C ILE A 18 -3.71 20.28 3.79
N LYS A 19 -3.20 21.53 3.71
CA LYS A 19 -2.55 22.08 2.50
C LYS A 19 -1.03 22.03 2.53
N LYS A 20 -0.43 21.99 3.72
CA LYS A 20 1.02 21.92 3.90
C LYS A 20 1.42 20.48 4.12
N THR A 21 2.00 19.85 3.10
CA THR A 21 2.57 18.52 3.19
C THR A 21 4.05 18.57 2.87
N VAL A 22 4.85 17.81 3.61
CA VAL A 22 6.29 17.65 3.38
C VAL A 22 6.52 16.21 2.93
N GLN A 23 7.06 16.06 1.72
CA GLN A 23 7.46 14.75 1.23
C GLN A 23 8.82 14.38 1.80
N MET A 24 8.92 13.17 2.32
CA MET A 24 10.17 12.61 2.79
C MET A 24 10.16 11.07 2.64
N PRO A 25 11.35 10.44 2.61
CA PRO A 25 11.48 8.98 2.71
C PRO A 25 10.73 8.44 3.93
N PHE A 26 10.14 7.25 3.81
CA PHE A 26 9.23 6.72 4.84
C PHE A 26 9.92 6.47 6.18
N ASP A 27 11.19 6.08 6.15
CA ASP A 27 12.08 5.86 7.29
C ASP A 27 12.43 7.16 8.05
N GLN A 28 12.27 8.32 7.41
CA GLN A 28 12.53 9.63 8.03
C GLN A 28 11.30 10.24 8.70
N ILE A 29 10.09 9.67 8.51
CA ILE A 29 8.84 10.26 8.99
C ILE A 29 8.78 10.30 10.52
N MET A 30 8.98 9.16 11.19
CA MET A 30 8.93 9.11 12.66
C MET A 30 10.05 9.94 13.30
N PRO A 31 11.32 9.89 12.83
CA PRO A 31 12.37 10.80 13.29
C PRO A 31 12.05 12.29 13.14
N ALA A 32 11.40 12.71 12.04
CA ALA A 32 11.05 14.11 11.84
C ALA A 32 9.99 14.58 12.85
N ILE A 33 9.03 13.72 13.21
CA ILE A 33 8.03 14.02 14.24
C ILE A 33 8.70 14.19 15.60
N THR A 34 9.58 13.25 16.00
CA THR A 34 10.24 13.30 17.31
C THR A 34 11.19 14.49 17.47
N LYS A 35 11.73 15.01 16.37
CA LYS A 35 12.55 16.24 16.34
C LYS A 35 11.71 17.53 16.28
N GLY A 36 10.40 17.44 16.12
CA GLY A 36 9.52 18.61 15.98
C GLY A 36 9.63 19.33 14.63
N GLU A 37 10.14 18.64 13.59
CA GLU A 37 10.25 19.19 12.22
C GLU A 37 8.88 19.23 11.52
N VAL A 38 7.98 18.33 11.91
CA VAL A 38 6.58 18.24 11.44
C VAL A 38 5.64 17.93 12.60
N ASP A 39 4.39 18.38 12.52
CA ASP A 39 3.39 18.16 13.57
C ASP A 39 2.86 16.71 13.61
N CYS A 40 2.72 16.09 12.44
CA CYS A 40 2.19 14.74 12.23
C CYS A 40 2.89 14.08 11.03
N GLY A 41 2.79 12.76 10.92
CA GLY A 41 3.27 12.02 9.76
C GLY A 41 2.34 10.90 9.31
N VAL A 42 2.22 10.73 8.00
CA VAL A 42 1.56 9.56 7.40
C VAL A 42 2.58 8.45 7.26
N ILE A 43 2.49 7.45 8.13
CA ILE A 43 3.40 6.30 8.13
C ILE A 43 2.87 5.17 7.23
N ILE A 44 3.78 4.36 6.68
CA ILE A 44 3.49 3.23 5.80
C ILE A 44 4.44 2.07 6.13
N HIS A 45 4.25 0.92 5.50
CA HIS A 45 5.05 -0.29 5.71
C HIS A 45 5.04 -0.75 7.19
N GLU A 46 6.19 -1.17 7.70
CA GLU A 46 6.40 -1.67 9.06
C GLU A 46 6.24 -0.61 10.15
N ALA A 47 6.31 0.68 9.81
CA ALA A 47 6.20 1.77 10.78
C ALA A 47 4.89 1.71 11.58
N ARG A 48 3.84 1.07 11.05
CA ARG A 48 2.57 0.82 11.76
C ARG A 48 2.72 -0.04 13.03
N PHE A 49 3.82 -0.78 13.17
CA PHE A 49 4.11 -1.61 14.33
C PHE A 49 5.12 -0.99 15.29
N THR A 50 5.95 -0.07 14.79
CA THR A 50 7.10 0.47 15.54
C THR A 50 6.92 1.92 15.98
N TYR A 51 5.90 2.64 15.50
CA TYR A 51 5.66 4.03 15.96
C TYR A 51 5.51 4.18 17.49
N PRO A 52 4.97 3.20 18.26
CA PRO A 52 4.92 3.32 19.72
C PRO A 52 6.31 3.39 20.36
N ASP A 53 7.32 2.75 19.76
CA ASP A 53 8.70 2.75 20.26
C ASP A 53 9.35 4.14 20.17
N TYR A 54 8.83 4.99 19.28
CA TYR A 54 9.22 6.40 19.14
C TYR A 54 8.45 7.32 20.12
N GLY A 55 7.62 6.76 21.01
CA GLY A 55 6.73 7.52 21.89
C GLY A 55 5.59 8.24 21.14
N LEU A 56 5.32 7.83 19.91
CA LEU A 56 4.26 8.40 19.08
C LEU A 56 2.94 7.68 19.36
N ARG A 57 1.84 8.38 19.07
CA ARG A 57 0.48 7.82 19.13
C ARG A 57 -0.20 7.95 17.78
N GLU A 58 -1.11 7.03 17.52
CA GLU A 58 -1.97 7.12 16.36
C GLU A 58 -2.93 8.32 16.49
N VAL A 59 -3.14 9.03 15.38
CA VAL A 59 -4.15 10.09 15.26
C VAL A 59 -5.40 9.54 14.58
N VAL A 60 -5.21 8.77 13.51
CA VAL A 60 -6.25 8.08 12.74
C VAL A 60 -5.62 6.92 11.96
N ASP A 61 -6.27 5.76 11.92
CA ASP A 61 -6.00 4.72 10.91
C ASP A 61 -6.77 5.06 9.63
N LEU A 62 -6.05 5.45 8.58
CA LEU A 62 -6.64 5.82 7.28
C LEU A 62 -7.27 4.63 6.55
N GLY A 63 -6.89 3.40 6.88
CA GLY A 63 -7.50 2.19 6.37
C GLY A 63 -8.83 1.89 7.04
N GLU A 64 -8.89 2.02 8.37
CA GLU A 64 -10.15 1.89 9.13
C GLU A 64 -11.14 2.97 8.71
N TRP A 65 -10.71 4.23 8.67
CA TRP A 65 -11.54 5.33 8.17
C TRP A 65 -12.09 5.06 6.75
N TRP A 66 -11.25 4.54 5.86
CA TRP A 66 -11.66 4.21 4.50
C TRP A 66 -12.74 3.12 4.48
N GLU A 67 -12.56 2.04 5.25
CA GLU A 67 -13.51 0.95 5.34
C GLU A 67 -14.83 1.39 5.95
N GLU A 68 -14.80 2.22 7.01
CA GLU A 68 -15.99 2.79 7.63
C GLU A 68 -16.77 3.71 6.70
N GLU A 69 -16.07 4.60 5.99
CA GLU A 69 -16.70 5.61 5.11
C GLU A 69 -17.26 4.98 3.83
N THR A 70 -16.59 3.96 3.29
CA THR A 70 -16.88 3.45 1.93
C THR A 70 -17.44 2.03 1.91
N GLY A 71 -17.22 1.23 2.96
CA GLY A 71 -17.50 -0.20 2.96
C GLY A 71 -16.64 -1.01 1.97
N HIS A 72 -15.59 -0.40 1.40
CA HIS A 72 -14.70 -1.02 0.43
C HIS A 72 -13.36 -1.39 1.06
N LEU A 73 -12.75 -2.47 0.56
CA LEU A 73 -11.33 -2.76 0.82
C LEU A 73 -10.45 -1.58 0.37
N ILE A 74 -9.31 -1.41 1.03
CA ILE A 74 -8.32 -0.37 0.71
C ILE A 74 -7.27 -0.86 -0.31
N PRO A 75 -7.22 -0.33 -1.54
CA PRO A 75 -6.20 -0.70 -2.53
C PRO A 75 -4.86 0.01 -2.27
N LEU A 76 -3.88 -0.70 -1.73
CA LEU A 76 -2.59 -0.10 -1.31
C LEU A 76 -1.50 -0.14 -2.38
N GLY A 77 -1.44 -1.20 -3.17
CA GLY A 77 -0.38 -1.42 -4.15
C GLY A 77 -0.81 -2.37 -5.24
N ALA A 78 -0.15 -2.27 -6.40
CA ALA A 78 -0.41 -3.11 -7.56
C ALA A 78 0.90 -3.39 -8.32
N ILE A 79 0.96 -4.55 -8.97
CA ILE A 79 1.96 -4.82 -9.99
C ILE A 79 1.43 -4.31 -11.33
N ILE A 80 2.18 -3.44 -11.99
CA ILE A 80 1.75 -2.80 -13.24
C ILE A 80 2.65 -3.22 -14.40
N ALA A 81 2.03 -3.59 -15.52
CA ALA A 81 2.71 -3.85 -16.78
C ALA A 81 2.52 -2.68 -17.75
N LYS A 82 3.56 -2.32 -18.49
CA LYS A 82 3.46 -1.29 -19.54
C LYS A 82 2.61 -1.83 -20.69
N ARG A 83 1.53 -1.14 -21.05
CA ARG A 83 0.58 -1.54 -22.11
C ARG A 83 1.18 -1.72 -23.51
N ALA A 84 2.41 -1.25 -23.73
CA ALA A 84 3.13 -1.41 -24.99
C ALA A 84 3.71 -2.83 -25.18
N TYR A 85 3.78 -3.63 -24.12
CA TYR A 85 4.20 -5.03 -24.23
C TYR A 85 3.09 -5.90 -24.82
N ASP A 86 3.50 -7.01 -25.42
CA ASP A 86 2.62 -8.03 -25.96
C ASP A 86 1.69 -8.61 -24.88
N ARG A 87 0.42 -8.85 -25.22
CA ARG A 87 -0.58 -9.30 -24.25
C ARG A 87 -0.31 -10.69 -23.74
N ASP A 88 0.05 -11.63 -24.62
CA ASP A 88 0.38 -13.00 -24.22
C ASP A 88 1.59 -13.00 -23.29
N PHE A 89 2.56 -12.11 -23.53
CA PHE A 89 3.67 -11.90 -22.61
C PHE A 89 3.22 -11.37 -21.24
N ILE A 90 2.33 -10.37 -21.19
CA ILE A 90 1.80 -9.85 -19.92
C ILE A 90 1.06 -10.95 -19.14
N HIS A 91 0.21 -11.75 -19.81
CA HIS A 91 -0.51 -12.85 -19.16
C HIS A 91 0.43 -13.96 -18.64
N LYS A 92 1.54 -14.24 -19.35
CA LYS A 92 2.58 -15.15 -18.84
C LYS A 92 3.23 -14.63 -17.56
N ILE A 93 3.55 -13.33 -17.50
CA ILE A 93 4.11 -12.71 -16.31
C ILE A 93 3.12 -12.77 -15.14
N ASP A 94 1.83 -12.46 -15.39
CA ASP A 94 0.77 -12.54 -14.38
C ASP A 94 0.65 -13.97 -13.80
N HIS A 95 0.69 -14.98 -14.67
CA HIS A 95 0.71 -16.38 -14.26
C HIS A 95 1.94 -16.73 -13.38
N TRP A 96 3.15 -16.34 -13.81
CA TRP A 96 4.36 -16.60 -13.03
C TRP A 96 4.40 -15.87 -11.68
N LEU A 97 3.83 -14.67 -11.60
CA LEU A 97 3.68 -13.95 -10.33
C LEU A 97 2.78 -14.73 -9.37
N LYS A 98 1.64 -15.24 -9.85
CA LYS A 98 0.74 -16.08 -9.06
C LYS A 98 1.45 -17.35 -8.58
N GLU A 99 2.15 -18.06 -9.47
CA GLU A 99 2.93 -19.25 -9.10
C GLU A 99 4.01 -18.94 -8.06
N SER A 100 4.72 -17.81 -8.19
CA SER A 100 5.74 -17.37 -7.25
C SER A 100 5.16 -17.09 -5.86
N ILE A 101 3.98 -16.47 -5.79
CA ILE A 101 3.29 -16.22 -4.51
C ILE A 101 2.86 -17.55 -3.90
N GLU A 102 2.22 -18.43 -4.67
CA GLU A 102 1.79 -19.75 -4.18
C GLU A 102 2.98 -20.60 -3.67
N TYR A 103 4.12 -20.52 -4.35
CA TYR A 103 5.36 -21.17 -3.93
C TYR A 103 5.80 -20.67 -2.56
N ALA A 104 5.91 -19.34 -2.37
CA ALA A 104 6.32 -18.74 -1.10
C ALA A 104 5.31 -19.03 0.03
N LEU A 105 4.02 -19.07 -0.26
CA LEU A 105 2.96 -19.43 0.71
C LEU A 105 3.11 -20.88 1.19
N LYS A 106 3.38 -21.82 0.28
CA LYS A 106 3.58 -23.24 0.60
C LYS A 106 4.91 -23.50 1.32
N ARG A 107 5.89 -22.60 1.17
CA ARG A 107 7.26 -22.78 1.65
C ARG A 107 7.78 -21.56 2.40
N ARG A 108 7.04 -21.14 3.44
CA ARG A 108 7.27 -19.89 4.19
C ARG A 108 8.71 -19.67 4.67
N ARG A 109 9.47 -20.73 4.96
CA ARG A 109 10.86 -20.63 5.44
C ARG A 109 11.89 -20.36 4.34
N GLU A 110 11.65 -20.81 3.12
CA GLU A 110 12.63 -20.70 2.03
C GLU A 110 13.01 -19.25 1.69
N PRO A 111 12.05 -18.29 1.54
CA PRO A 111 12.41 -16.92 1.22
C PRO A 111 12.92 -16.12 2.43
N MET A 112 12.94 -16.66 3.65
CA MET A 112 13.22 -15.88 4.85
C MET A 112 14.62 -15.28 4.90
N GLU A 113 15.63 -15.98 4.36
CA GLU A 113 16.98 -15.42 4.29
C GLU A 113 17.02 -14.19 3.37
N TYR A 114 16.39 -14.29 2.20
CA TYR A 114 16.25 -13.18 1.26
C TYR A 114 15.46 -12.02 1.90
N ILE A 115 14.34 -12.31 2.57
CA ILE A 115 13.51 -11.29 3.22
C ILE A 115 14.31 -10.57 4.31
N ARG A 116 15.04 -11.28 5.18
CA ARG A 116 15.87 -10.67 6.24
C ARG A 116 16.98 -9.79 5.66
N ALA A 117 17.57 -10.17 4.54
CA ALA A 117 18.59 -9.36 3.88
C ALA A 117 18.05 -8.04 3.30
N HIS A 118 16.74 -7.94 3.11
CA HIS A 118 16.08 -6.78 2.49
C HIS A 118 15.07 -6.07 3.39
N ALA A 119 14.80 -6.58 4.60
CA ALA A 119 13.97 -5.95 5.60
C ALA A 119 14.83 -5.03 6.49
N ASN A 120 14.36 -3.81 6.75
CA ASN A 120 15.04 -2.88 7.66
C ASN A 120 14.75 -3.27 9.12
N GLU A 121 15.77 -3.76 9.84
CA GLU A 121 15.77 -4.01 11.28
C GLU A 121 14.45 -4.61 11.83
N MET A 122 14.11 -5.82 11.39
CA MET A 122 12.94 -6.54 11.90
C MET A 122 13.38 -7.89 12.48
N ASP A 123 12.92 -8.18 13.69
CA ASP A 123 12.90 -9.55 14.19
C ASP A 123 11.95 -10.41 13.32
N GLU A 124 12.13 -11.74 13.39
CA GLU A 124 11.37 -12.68 12.55
C GLU A 124 9.86 -12.64 12.80
N GLU A 125 9.42 -12.33 14.02
CA GLU A 125 8.01 -12.25 14.37
C GLU A 125 7.36 -11.06 13.66
N THR A 126 8.00 -9.89 13.69
CA THR A 126 7.51 -8.68 13.01
C THR A 126 7.47 -8.88 11.48
N ILE A 127 8.46 -9.55 10.90
CA ILE A 127 8.46 -9.93 9.47
C ILE A 127 7.24 -10.80 9.15
N CYS A 128 7.00 -11.84 9.94
CA CYS A 128 5.89 -12.75 9.72
C CYS A 128 4.53 -12.04 9.85
N ARG A 129 4.38 -11.15 10.83
CA ARG A 129 3.16 -10.32 11.00
C ARG A 129 2.94 -9.41 9.79
N HIS A 130 3.99 -8.76 9.30
CA HIS A 130 3.92 -7.91 8.11
C HIS A 130 3.47 -8.70 6.88
N ILE A 131 4.09 -9.86 6.63
CA ILE A 131 3.72 -10.73 5.50
C ILE A 131 2.28 -11.21 5.61
N ASN A 132 1.84 -11.66 6.79
CA ASN A 132 0.48 -12.17 6.96
C ASN A 132 -0.60 -11.10 6.77
N LEU A 133 -0.27 -9.84 7.06
CA LEU A 133 -1.19 -8.72 6.87
C LEU A 133 -1.35 -8.36 5.39
N TYR A 134 -0.24 -8.27 4.66
CA TYR A 134 -0.22 -7.75 3.28
C TYR A 134 -0.28 -8.84 2.18
N VAL A 135 0.09 -10.08 2.51
CA VAL A 135 0.03 -11.22 1.57
C VAL A 135 -1.16 -12.10 1.94
N ASN A 136 -2.27 -11.89 1.22
CA ASN A 136 -3.55 -12.54 1.47
C ASN A 136 -4.22 -12.97 0.15
N LYS A 137 -5.50 -13.37 0.22
CA LYS A 137 -6.26 -13.83 -0.96
C LYS A 137 -6.27 -12.83 -2.12
N TYR A 138 -6.26 -11.52 -1.84
CA TYR A 138 -6.26 -10.47 -2.87
C TYR A 138 -4.91 -10.33 -3.57
N THR A 139 -3.82 -10.80 -2.94
CA THR A 139 -2.49 -10.88 -3.55
C THR A 139 -2.42 -11.98 -4.60
N LEU A 140 -3.14 -13.09 -4.40
CA LEU A 140 -3.25 -14.19 -5.37
C LEU A 140 -4.22 -13.84 -6.50
N GLU A 141 -5.35 -13.23 -6.15
CA GLU A 141 -6.37 -12.85 -7.11
C GLU A 141 -7.25 -11.75 -6.54
N ILE A 142 -7.29 -10.61 -7.24
CA ILE A 142 -8.01 -9.42 -6.75
C ILE A 142 -9.52 -9.60 -6.69
N GLY A 143 -10.07 -10.43 -7.59
CA GLY A 143 -11.50 -10.70 -7.71
C GLY A 143 -12.38 -9.47 -7.98
N LYS A 144 -13.70 -9.70 -7.98
CA LYS A 144 -14.70 -8.65 -8.23
C LYS A 144 -14.71 -7.59 -7.13
N GLU A 145 -14.51 -8.00 -5.89
CA GLU A 145 -14.52 -7.11 -4.73
C GLU A 145 -13.33 -6.14 -4.78
N GLY A 146 -12.11 -6.64 -4.91
CA GLY A 146 -10.92 -5.77 -5.03
C GLY A 146 -10.97 -4.89 -6.28
N THR A 147 -11.51 -5.39 -7.39
CA THR A 147 -11.73 -4.57 -8.59
C THR A 147 -12.69 -3.40 -8.32
N ARG A 148 -13.80 -3.63 -7.59
CA ARG A 148 -14.71 -2.55 -7.18
C ARG A 148 -14.03 -1.55 -6.27
N SER A 149 -13.23 -2.01 -5.31
CA SER A 149 -12.45 -1.15 -4.43
C SER A 149 -11.47 -0.25 -5.17
N ILE A 150 -10.77 -0.76 -6.19
CA ILE A 150 -9.88 0.08 -7.03
C ILE A 150 -10.68 1.14 -7.77
N LYS A 151 -11.79 0.76 -8.41
CA LYS A 151 -12.64 1.71 -9.13
C LYS A 151 -13.14 2.83 -8.21
N HIS A 152 -13.63 2.46 -7.04
CA HIS A 152 -14.14 3.42 -6.07
C HIS A 152 -13.07 4.41 -5.59
N LEU A 153 -11.85 3.91 -5.27
CA LEU A 153 -10.73 4.78 -4.91
C LEU A 153 -10.36 5.75 -6.04
N MET A 154 -10.37 5.28 -7.29
CA MET A 154 -10.08 6.13 -8.45
C MET A 154 -11.17 7.18 -8.67
N GLU A 155 -12.44 6.77 -8.67
CA GLU A 155 -13.61 7.65 -8.84
C GLU A 155 -13.59 8.79 -7.80
N MET A 156 -13.44 8.47 -6.51
CA MET A 156 -13.34 9.49 -5.46
C MET A 156 -12.14 10.43 -5.64
N GLY A 157 -10.99 9.88 -6.07
CA GLY A 157 -9.79 10.65 -6.34
C GLY A 157 -9.97 11.62 -7.52
N GLU A 158 -10.64 11.17 -8.58
CA GLU A 158 -10.94 11.95 -9.78
C GLU A 158 -11.96 13.05 -9.49
N GLU A 159 -13.06 12.73 -8.81
CA GLU A 159 -14.11 13.68 -8.43
C GLU A 159 -13.59 14.83 -7.56
N LYS A 160 -12.66 14.52 -6.64
CA LYS A 160 -12.02 15.55 -5.79
C LYS A 160 -10.81 16.23 -6.47
N GLY A 161 -10.52 15.93 -7.73
CA GLY A 161 -9.39 16.49 -8.48
C GLY A 161 -8.02 16.16 -7.89
N LEU A 162 -7.91 15.03 -7.19
CA LEU A 162 -6.68 14.58 -6.53
C LEU A 162 -5.79 13.77 -7.48
N ILE A 163 -6.39 13.08 -8.46
CA ILE A 163 -5.75 12.34 -9.54
C ILE A 163 -6.40 12.70 -10.88
N PRO A 164 -5.72 12.49 -12.02
CA PRO A 164 -6.29 12.76 -13.34
C PRO A 164 -7.34 11.70 -13.74
N TYR A 165 -8.39 12.14 -14.42
CA TYR A 165 -9.42 11.28 -15.01
C TYR A 165 -8.86 10.39 -16.14
N THR A 166 -9.36 9.16 -16.24
CA THR A 166 -9.03 8.23 -17.33
C THR A 166 -10.20 7.33 -17.73
N GLU A 167 -10.45 7.17 -19.03
CA GLU A 167 -11.40 6.18 -19.57
C GLU A 167 -10.77 4.80 -19.81
N LYS A 168 -9.44 4.66 -19.60
CA LYS A 168 -8.75 3.38 -19.82
C LYS A 168 -9.21 2.32 -18.82
N PRO A 169 -9.43 1.07 -19.25
CA PRO A 169 -9.85 -0.01 -18.37
C PRO A 169 -8.75 -0.35 -17.37
N LEU A 170 -9.11 -0.79 -16.15
CA LEU A 170 -8.15 -1.19 -15.12
C LEU A 170 -7.24 -2.35 -15.57
N PHE A 171 -7.83 -3.36 -16.18
CA PHE A 171 -7.15 -4.56 -16.66
C PHE A 171 -7.11 -4.58 -18.20
N ILE A 172 -6.16 -5.31 -18.75
CA ILE A 172 -6.18 -5.68 -20.18
C ILE A 172 -7.06 -6.91 -20.35
N GLU A 173 -7.86 -6.93 -21.41
CA GLU A 173 -8.58 -8.13 -21.87
C GLU A 173 -7.67 -9.03 -22.71
#